data_AF-A0A6A2FPV1-F1
#
_entry.id   AF-A0A6A2FPV1-F1
#
_cell.length_a   1.000
_cell.length_b   1.000
_cell.length_c   1.000
_cell.angle_alpha   90.00
_cell.angle_beta   90.00
_cell.angle_gamma   90.00
#
_symmetry.space_group_name_H-M   'P 1'
#
loop_
_entity.id
_entity.type
_entity.pdbx_description
1 polymer ?
#
loop_
_entity_poly.entity_id
_entity_poly.type
_entity_poly.pdbx_seq_one_letter_code
_entity_poly.pdbx_strand_id
1 'polypeptide(L)'
;MIRKAMGWCPNAASLNNNGKIDMISYEGKLIDKIKNIGSREILSFLHLVFGVWLIITALMVLAKPQFFPWWFMEINIISSGILLVIGVSSLMIFFNFVKSANIHRILALVNIVLLIGFSLYLSQFLVSNEFTYSVFDKPYMGYSFGFVTLILFTLIIGIPSILTFFNKPTGEKKSGFLKVTSLILIIMFASLGAYYLYLDKQKDTMLAEYFGENGIYKLYRVQAGSASYYDDAHPYFLDSDGDTTGHHISEDTYKAIQFLQNKETGKVLAWWDYGLEIKAAGKEPVISYASEAIKTTIARPSSLYDKFEQNEKVADVSRFFTTDSEEVAKGIAGKYGANLVYISRERMNDLIQVMMFAVDPESMRKQNIKTLEEYSEKIKPTMAYKFNSGAELNYFDKIFENKDVIIYQLK
;
A
#
# COMPACT_ATOMS: atom_id res chain seq x y z
N MET A 1 16.16 11.30 75.60
CA MET A 1 14.75 10.91 75.88
C MET A 1 14.07 12.12 76.51
N ILE A 2 12.84 12.46 76.06
CA ILE A 2 11.84 13.31 76.76
C ILE A 2 12.12 14.83 76.69
N ARG A 3 11.47 15.57 75.76
CA ARG A 3 10.15 16.25 75.84
C ARG A 3 10.21 17.51 76.75
N LYS A 4 10.11 18.70 76.17
CA LYS A 4 8.87 19.45 75.79
C LYS A 4 8.21 20.16 76.97
N ALA A 5 7.76 21.38 76.64
CA ALA A 5 6.58 22.10 77.14
C ALA A 5 6.83 23.15 78.24
N MET A 6 6.64 24.42 77.86
CA MET A 6 5.57 25.29 78.34
C MET A 6 5.56 26.56 77.47
N GLY A 7 4.41 26.88 76.89
CA GLY A 7 4.19 28.12 76.15
C GLY A 7 3.48 29.17 77.00
N TRP A 8 3.57 30.44 76.61
CA TRP A 8 2.55 31.46 76.86
C TRP A 8 2.84 32.76 76.07
N CYS A 9 1.84 33.20 75.30
CA CYS A 9 1.71 34.50 74.62
C CYS A 9 1.17 35.57 75.61
N PRO A 10 1.08 36.88 75.25
CA PRO A 10 -0.19 37.35 74.63
C PRO A 10 -0.19 38.66 73.77
N ASN A 11 -1.28 38.78 72.98
CA ASN A 11 -2.11 39.96 72.62
C ASN A 11 -1.66 41.06 71.64
N ALA A 12 -2.36 41.16 70.50
CA ALA A 12 -3.58 42.01 70.26
C ALA A 12 -3.98 41.91 68.76
N ALA A 13 -5.12 41.32 68.35
CA ALA A 13 -6.44 41.96 68.12
C ALA A 13 -6.35 43.34 67.41
N SER A 14 -7.03 43.70 66.32
CA SER A 14 -8.12 43.12 65.50
C SER A 14 -8.40 44.07 64.31
N LEU A 15 -9.24 43.62 63.35
CA LEU A 15 -9.90 44.35 62.24
C LEU A 15 -9.02 44.47 60.96
N ASN A 16 -9.44 44.04 59.77
CA ASN A 16 -10.78 44.14 59.18
C ASN A 16 -10.95 43.14 58.02
N ASN A 17 -12.04 42.37 58.02
CA ASN A 17 -12.54 41.64 56.86
C ASN A 17 -13.37 42.60 56.02
N ASN A 18 -12.96 42.91 54.79
CA ASN A 18 -13.88 43.29 53.73
C ASN A 18 -13.51 42.48 52.49
N GLY A 19 -14.44 41.60 52.12
CA GLY A 19 -14.24 40.59 51.10
C GLY A 19 -13.93 41.17 49.72
N LYS A 20 -12.89 40.65 49.11
CA LYS A 20 -12.94 40.27 47.70
C LYS A 20 -12.68 38.79 47.64
N ILE A 21 -13.68 38.08 47.13
CA ILE A 21 -13.51 36.71 46.63
C ILE A 21 -12.54 36.86 45.46
N ASP A 22 -11.25 36.71 45.71
CA ASP A 22 -10.30 36.49 44.63
C ASP A 22 -10.54 35.06 44.17
N MET A 23 -11.32 34.95 43.08
CA MET A 23 -11.28 33.78 42.22
C MET A 23 -9.81 33.47 41.95
N ILE A 24 -9.32 32.39 42.53
CA ILE A 24 -8.03 31.81 42.18
C ILE A 24 -8.16 31.42 40.71
N SER A 25 -7.72 32.32 39.82
CA SER A 25 -7.56 32.04 38.40
C SER A 25 -6.55 30.90 38.29
N TYR A 26 -7.08 29.69 38.11
CA TYR A 26 -6.31 28.50 37.77
C TYR A 26 -5.68 28.61 36.38
N GLU A 27 -6.08 29.59 35.56
CA GLU A 27 -5.52 29.84 34.22
C GLU A 27 -4.10 30.39 34.28
N GLY A 28 -3.77 31.28 35.23
CA GLY A 28 -2.43 31.88 35.32
C GLY A 28 -1.32 30.87 35.62
N LYS A 29 -1.58 29.88 36.49
CA LYS A 29 -0.59 28.86 36.88
C LYS A 29 -0.28 27.85 35.77
N LEU A 30 -1.22 27.59 34.86
CA LEU A 30 -0.98 26.70 33.72
C LEU A 30 -0.18 27.43 32.63
N ILE A 31 -0.50 28.69 32.39
CA ILE A 31 0.15 29.55 31.39
C ILE A 31 1.60 29.87 31.78
N ASP A 32 1.87 30.18 33.06
CA ASP A 32 3.25 30.41 33.54
C ASP A 32 4.10 29.13 33.55
N LYS A 33 3.48 27.95 33.68
CA LYS A 33 4.18 26.66 33.59
C LYS A 33 4.54 26.30 32.15
N ILE A 34 3.73 26.72 31.17
CA ILE A 34 4.02 26.56 29.72
C ILE A 34 5.11 27.54 29.28
N LYS A 35 5.15 28.76 29.84
CA LYS A 35 6.18 29.78 29.54
C LYS A 35 7.60 29.39 29.96
N ASN A 36 7.75 28.47 30.92
CA ASN A 36 9.05 28.03 31.46
C ASN A 36 9.50 26.64 30.97
N ILE A 37 8.83 26.06 29.97
CA ILE A 37 9.27 24.79 29.39
C ILE A 37 10.52 25.04 28.55
N GLY A 38 11.67 24.54 29.00
CA GLY A 38 12.93 24.63 28.26
C GLY A 38 12.86 23.84 26.95
N SER A 39 13.62 24.25 25.93
CA SER A 39 13.69 23.57 24.63
C SER A 39 13.99 22.06 24.73
N ARG A 40 14.69 21.65 25.80
CA ARG A 40 14.98 20.26 26.13
C ARG A 40 13.73 19.47 26.55
N GLU A 41 12.82 20.07 27.30
CA GLU A 41 11.60 19.43 27.79
C GLU A 41 10.59 19.25 26.64
N ILE A 42 10.49 20.24 25.75
CA ILE A 42 9.72 20.14 24.50
C ILE A 42 10.28 19.00 23.62
N LEU A 43 11.60 18.96 23.43
CA LEU A 43 12.25 17.94 22.61
C LEU A 43 12.05 16.52 23.17
N SER A 44 12.22 16.36 24.49
CA SER A 44 11.92 15.10 25.16
C SER A 44 10.45 14.71 24.97
N PHE A 45 9.52 15.64 25.16
CA PHE A 45 8.09 15.38 24.96
C PHE A 45 7.79 14.93 23.52
N LEU A 46 8.41 15.55 22.51
CA LEU A 46 8.26 15.14 21.11
C LEU A 46 8.75 13.70 20.89
N HIS A 47 9.91 13.32 21.44
CA HIS A 47 10.40 11.93 21.37
C HIS A 47 9.46 10.93 22.05
N LEU A 48 8.83 11.29 23.17
CA LEU A 48 7.83 10.45 23.81
C LEU A 48 6.60 10.27 22.92
N VAL A 49 5.98 11.38 22.50
CA VAL A 49 4.73 11.36 21.74
C VAL A 49 4.90 10.61 20.42
N PHE A 50 5.91 10.97 19.62
CA PHE A 50 6.16 10.27 18.36
C PHE A 50 6.68 8.86 18.58
N GLY A 51 7.50 8.62 19.61
CA GLY A 51 8.02 7.28 19.90
C GLY A 51 6.93 6.28 20.25
N VAL A 52 6.00 6.66 21.16
CA VAL A 52 4.84 5.84 21.51
C VAL A 52 3.93 5.65 20.31
N TRP A 53 3.61 6.73 19.58
CA TRP A 53 2.72 6.66 18.43
C TRP A 53 3.25 5.70 17.36
N LEU A 54 4.53 5.82 16.98
CA LEU A 54 5.17 4.93 15.98
C LEU A 54 5.11 3.46 16.38
N ILE A 55 5.37 3.15 17.66
CA ILE A 55 5.31 1.77 18.16
C ILE A 55 3.87 1.25 18.07
N ILE A 56 2.89 2.02 18.56
CA ILE A 56 1.48 1.61 18.51
C ILE A 56 1.03 1.41 17.06
N THR A 57 1.33 2.34 16.17
CA THR A 57 0.98 2.26 14.75
C THR A 57 1.59 1.01 14.10
N ALA A 58 2.88 0.77 14.30
CA ALA A 58 3.55 -0.38 13.72
C ALA A 58 3.00 -1.71 14.26
N LEU A 59 2.75 -1.81 15.57
CA LEU A 59 2.14 -3.00 16.16
C LEU A 59 0.71 -3.20 15.67
N MET A 60 -0.08 -2.15 15.53
CA MET A 60 -1.45 -2.23 14.98
C MET A 60 -1.44 -2.72 13.53
N VAL A 61 -0.52 -2.25 12.70
CA VAL A 61 -0.39 -2.70 11.30
C VAL A 61 0.05 -4.15 11.23
N LEU A 62 1.01 -4.56 12.06
CA LEU A 62 1.48 -5.96 12.15
C LEU A 62 0.44 -6.91 12.76
N ALA A 63 -0.43 -6.41 13.64
CA ALA A 63 -1.48 -7.21 14.27
C ALA A 63 -2.69 -7.46 13.35
N LYS A 64 -2.81 -6.73 12.23
CA LYS A 64 -3.82 -7.03 11.23
C LYS A 64 -3.55 -8.43 10.65
N PRO A 65 -4.56 -9.31 10.51
CA PRO A 65 -4.40 -10.53 9.75
C PRO A 65 -4.06 -10.13 8.31
N GLN A 66 -2.83 -10.40 7.90
CA GLN A 66 -2.31 -9.92 6.64
C GLN A 66 -1.95 -11.09 5.74
N PHE A 67 -2.82 -11.54 4.82
CA PHE A 67 -2.32 -12.25 3.64
C PHE A 67 -3.05 -11.88 2.35
N PHE A 68 -2.23 -11.43 1.39
CA PHE A 68 -2.50 -11.06 0.00
C PHE A 68 -3.10 -9.65 -0.28
N PRO A 69 -2.53 -8.91 -1.25
CA PRO A 69 -1.41 -9.30 -2.10
C PRO A 69 -0.06 -9.24 -1.35
N TRP A 70 0.88 -10.16 -1.64
CA TRP A 70 2.09 -10.37 -0.81
C TRP A 70 2.99 -9.13 -0.73
N TRP A 71 3.10 -8.36 -1.82
CA TRP A 71 3.82 -7.09 -1.84
C TRP A 71 3.31 -6.10 -0.78
N PHE A 72 2.01 -6.10 -0.47
CA PHE A 72 1.43 -5.23 0.56
C PHE A 72 1.87 -5.65 1.97
N MET A 73 2.00 -6.96 2.20
CA MET A 73 2.50 -7.50 3.44
C MET A 73 4.00 -7.20 3.63
N GLU A 74 4.80 -7.31 2.57
CA GLU A 74 6.22 -6.93 2.59
C GLU A 74 6.40 -5.46 2.98
N ILE A 75 5.65 -4.57 2.34
CA ILE A 75 5.62 -3.15 2.69
C ILE A 75 5.26 -2.99 4.17
N ASN A 76 4.21 -3.67 4.63
CA ASN A 76 3.75 -3.54 6.00
C ASN A 76 4.79 -4.02 7.02
N ILE A 77 5.47 -5.15 6.76
CA ILE A 77 6.48 -5.71 7.67
C ILE A 77 7.73 -4.84 7.71
N ILE A 78 8.27 -4.50 6.54
CA ILE A 78 9.51 -3.71 6.44
C ILE A 78 9.29 -2.32 7.04
N SER A 79 8.20 -1.66 6.64
CA SER A 79 7.86 -0.31 7.11
C SER A 79 7.58 -0.29 8.61
N SER A 80 6.75 -1.22 9.12
CA SER A 80 6.45 -1.31 10.56
C SER A 80 7.69 -1.66 11.37
N GLY A 81 8.56 -2.51 10.84
CA GLY A 81 9.85 -2.83 11.45
C GLY A 81 10.75 -1.60 11.61
N ILE A 82 10.88 -0.80 10.56
CA ILE A 82 11.64 0.46 10.63
C ILE A 82 11.00 1.44 11.62
N LEU A 83 9.67 1.61 11.61
CA LEU A 83 8.98 2.50 12.54
C LEU A 83 9.11 2.05 14.01
N LEU A 84 9.07 0.74 14.29
CA LEU A 84 9.34 0.20 15.63
C LEU A 84 10.75 0.58 16.11
N VAL A 85 11.75 0.46 15.24
CA VAL A 85 13.13 0.82 15.56
C VAL A 85 13.25 2.30 15.92
N ILE A 86 12.67 3.16 15.10
CA ILE A 86 12.68 4.61 15.32
C ILE A 86 11.95 4.96 16.62
N GLY A 87 10.80 4.31 16.86
CA GLY A 87 9.99 4.51 18.04
C GLY A 87 10.70 4.11 19.33
N VAL A 88 11.27 2.89 19.38
CA VAL A 88 12.05 2.40 20.53
C VAL A 88 13.26 3.31 20.79
N SER A 89 14.00 3.66 19.74
CA SER A 89 15.15 4.57 19.85
C SER A 89 14.75 5.96 20.37
N SER A 90 13.57 6.46 19.97
CA SER A 90 13.02 7.72 20.49
C SER A 90 12.64 7.62 21.97
N LEU A 91 12.03 6.51 22.41
CA LEU A 91 11.77 6.28 23.83
C LEU A 91 13.07 6.17 24.65
N MET A 92 14.13 5.60 24.07
CA MET A 92 15.44 5.54 24.72
C MET A 92 16.02 6.93 24.98
N ILE A 93 15.87 7.85 24.01
CA ILE A 93 16.26 9.26 24.13
C ILE A 93 15.40 9.95 25.21
N PHE A 94 14.07 9.74 25.18
CA PHE A 94 13.14 10.36 26.13
C PHE A 94 13.40 9.98 27.58
N PHE A 95 13.43 8.68 27.89
CA PHE A 95 13.65 8.19 29.25
C PHE A 95 15.07 8.45 29.74
N ASN A 96 15.94 8.99 28.87
CA ASN A 96 17.32 9.33 29.19
C ASN A 96 18.02 8.14 29.86
N PHE A 97 17.77 6.93 29.34
CA PHE A 97 18.36 5.69 29.84
C PHE A 97 19.89 5.78 29.87
N VAL A 98 20.47 6.69 29.07
CA VAL A 98 21.84 7.15 29.26
C VAL A 98 21.93 8.65 29.39
N LYS A 99 22.55 9.11 30.47
CA LYS A 99 22.98 10.50 30.67
C LYS A 99 24.19 10.85 29.79
N SER A 100 24.13 10.62 28.48
CA SER A 100 25.20 10.94 27.54
C SER A 100 24.64 11.57 26.27
N ALA A 101 24.95 12.86 26.08
CA ALA A 101 24.50 13.61 24.90
C ALA A 101 25.02 13.01 23.58
N ASN A 102 26.21 12.41 23.59
CA ASN A 102 26.78 11.76 22.40
C ASN A 102 25.99 10.52 22.00
N ILE A 103 25.48 9.74 22.96
CA ILE A 103 24.66 8.57 22.69
C ILE A 103 23.30 8.99 22.13
N HIS A 104 22.69 10.04 22.68
CA HIS A 104 21.44 10.58 22.13
C HIS A 104 21.61 11.07 20.68
N ARG A 105 22.74 11.70 20.35
CA ARG A 105 23.06 12.09 18.96
C ARG A 105 23.26 10.89 18.04
N ILE A 106 23.90 9.82 18.51
CA ILE A 106 24.05 8.58 17.72
C ILE A 106 22.68 7.96 17.45
N LEU A 107 21.82 7.84 18.46
CA LEU A 107 20.45 7.33 18.28
C LEU A 107 19.62 8.23 17.35
N ALA A 108 19.76 9.54 17.49
CA ALA A 108 19.13 10.50 16.60
C ALA A 108 19.62 10.34 15.15
N LEU A 109 20.92 10.16 14.95
CA LEU A 109 21.51 9.90 13.63
C LEU A 109 21.01 8.58 13.04
N VAL A 110 20.95 7.51 13.84
CA VAL A 110 20.38 6.22 13.42
C VAL A 110 18.93 6.40 12.98
N ASN A 111 18.11 7.12 13.74
CA ASN A 111 16.73 7.42 13.37
C ASN A 111 16.65 8.22 12.06
N ILE A 112 17.52 9.21 11.85
CA ILE A 112 17.57 9.99 10.60
C ILE A 112 17.91 9.08 9.41
N VAL A 113 18.92 8.22 9.54
CA VAL A 113 19.32 7.27 8.48
C VAL A 113 18.18 6.29 8.18
N LEU A 114 17.52 5.76 9.22
CA LEU A 114 16.37 4.87 9.07
C LEU A 114 15.17 5.56 8.40
N LEU A 115 14.90 6.82 8.73
CA LEU A 115 13.84 7.62 8.09
C LEU A 115 14.15 7.88 6.60
N ILE A 116 15.41 8.16 6.26
CA ILE A 116 15.83 8.28 4.87
C ILE A 116 15.63 6.95 4.14
N GLY A 117 16.09 5.84 4.73
CA GLY A 117 15.89 4.50 4.16
C GLY A 117 14.42 4.14 3.98
N PHE A 118 13.58 4.45 4.97
CA PHE A 118 12.13 4.29 4.93
C PHE A 118 11.50 5.08 3.77
N SER A 119 11.87 6.36 3.63
CA SER A 119 11.36 7.23 2.57
C SER A 119 11.79 6.74 1.18
N LEU A 120 13.06 6.34 1.02
CA LEU A 120 13.56 5.77 -0.23
C LEU A 120 12.84 4.45 -0.58
N TYR A 121 12.64 3.57 0.40
CA TYR A 121 11.91 2.33 0.20
C TYR A 121 10.47 2.59 -0.25
N LEU A 122 9.72 3.44 0.45
CA LEU A 122 8.33 3.74 0.10
C LEU A 122 8.19 4.59 -1.18
N SER A 123 9.22 5.32 -1.59
CA SER A 123 9.20 6.08 -2.84
C SER A 123 9.06 5.19 -4.09
N GLN A 124 9.36 3.89 -3.97
CA GLN A 124 9.13 2.91 -5.03
C GLN A 124 7.64 2.57 -5.15
N PHE A 125 6.89 2.65 -4.04
CA PHE A 125 5.50 2.19 -3.93
C PHE A 125 4.47 3.32 -3.89
N LEU A 126 4.81 4.48 -4.46
CA LEU A 126 3.93 5.65 -4.43
C LEU A 126 2.60 5.39 -5.14
N VAL A 127 1.50 5.79 -4.50
CA VAL A 127 0.18 5.78 -5.15
C VAL A 127 0.02 7.00 -6.05
N SER A 128 -0.56 6.81 -7.23
CA SER A 128 -0.71 7.84 -8.26
C SER A 128 -1.72 8.92 -7.91
N ASN A 129 -2.72 8.60 -7.09
CA ASN A 129 -3.72 9.54 -6.58
C ASN A 129 -3.58 9.70 -5.06
N GLU A 130 -3.35 10.94 -4.61
CA GLU A 130 -3.38 11.25 -3.18
C GLU A 130 -4.81 11.17 -2.67
N PHE A 131 -5.20 10.03 -2.09
CA PHE A 131 -6.47 9.93 -1.38
C PHE A 131 -6.56 11.01 -0.30
N THR A 132 -7.76 11.56 -0.08
CA THR A 132 -8.16 12.65 0.87
C THR A 132 -7.89 12.37 2.35
N TYR A 133 -7.15 11.30 2.69
CA TYR A 133 -6.81 10.92 4.05
C TYR A 133 -5.65 11.74 4.61
N SER A 134 -5.66 11.94 5.93
CA SER A 134 -4.58 12.62 6.64
C SER A 134 -3.25 11.90 6.43
N VAL A 135 -2.14 12.64 6.48
CA VAL A 135 -0.78 12.09 6.41
C VAL A 135 -0.54 11.01 7.49
N PHE A 136 -1.24 11.11 8.64
CA PHE A 136 -1.14 10.17 9.75
C PHE A 136 -2.04 8.94 9.62
N ASP A 137 -3.00 8.93 8.68
CA ASP A 137 -3.85 7.78 8.41
C ASP A 137 -3.15 6.79 7.44
N LYS A 138 -2.20 7.29 6.65
CA LYS A 138 -1.49 6.53 5.61
C LYS A 138 -0.83 5.24 6.11
N PRO A 139 -0.16 5.19 7.28
CA PRO A 139 0.37 3.92 7.81
C PRO A 139 -0.71 2.86 8.04
N TYR A 140 -1.90 3.26 8.50
CA TYR A 140 -3.01 2.33 8.74
C TYR A 140 -3.64 1.81 7.45
N MET A 141 -3.48 2.55 6.35
CA MET A 141 -3.88 2.20 4.99
C MET A 141 -2.75 1.52 4.21
N GLY A 142 -1.87 0.79 4.91
CA GLY A 142 -0.79 0.02 4.31
C GLY A 142 0.31 0.84 3.67
N TYR A 143 0.67 1.95 4.32
CA TYR A 143 1.73 2.85 3.87
C TYR A 143 1.51 3.41 2.44
N SER A 144 0.25 3.63 2.06
CA SER A 144 -0.18 4.13 0.74
C SER A 144 0.05 5.65 0.57
N PHE A 145 1.32 6.05 0.58
CA PHE A 145 1.70 7.46 0.42
C PHE A 145 1.73 7.90 -1.04
N GLY A 146 1.26 9.12 -1.28
CA GLY A 146 1.65 9.90 -2.46
C GLY A 146 2.98 10.61 -2.21
N PHE A 147 3.56 11.20 -3.25
CA PHE A 147 4.87 11.84 -3.17
C PHE A 147 4.93 12.95 -2.10
N VAL A 148 3.94 13.86 -2.09
CA VAL A 148 3.92 15.01 -1.18
C VAL A 148 3.68 14.53 0.25
N THR A 149 2.71 13.64 0.43
CA THR A 149 2.39 13.08 1.76
C THR A 149 3.55 12.27 2.35
N LEU A 150 4.33 11.53 1.55
CA LEU A 150 5.51 10.81 2.04
C LEU A 150 6.59 11.78 2.56
N ILE A 151 6.86 12.86 1.82
CA ILE A 151 7.83 13.89 2.22
C ILE A 151 7.40 14.52 3.54
N LEU A 152 6.14 14.96 3.63
CA LEU A 152 5.59 15.57 4.85
C LEU A 152 5.68 14.62 6.04
N PHE A 153 5.29 13.36 5.87
CA PHE A 153 5.40 12.35 6.92
C PHE A 153 6.83 12.20 7.43
N THR A 154 7.78 12.02 6.50
CA THR A 154 9.20 11.83 6.82
C THR A 154 9.78 13.03 7.56
N LEU A 155 9.43 14.25 7.14
CA LEU A 155 9.89 15.48 7.79
C LEU A 155 9.32 15.61 9.20
N ILE A 156 8.01 15.41 9.38
CA ILE A 156 7.35 15.55 10.70
C ILE A 156 7.94 14.58 11.71
N ILE A 157 8.07 13.29 11.34
CA ILE A 157 8.63 12.26 12.22
C ILE A 157 10.13 12.48 12.46
N GLY A 158 10.84 13.12 11.54
CA GLY A 158 12.26 13.44 11.67
C GLY A 158 12.57 14.60 12.63
N ILE A 159 11.63 15.51 12.90
CA ILE A 159 11.83 16.71 13.73
C ILE A 159 12.54 16.40 15.06
N PRO A 160 12.09 15.43 15.88
CA PRO A 160 12.70 15.19 17.19
C PRO A 160 14.15 14.74 17.06
N SER A 161 14.45 13.84 16.12
CA SER A 161 15.82 13.36 15.89
C SER A 161 16.73 14.45 15.31
N ILE A 162 16.25 15.25 14.38
CA ILE A 162 17.01 16.39 13.83
C ILE A 162 17.38 17.38 14.94
N LEU A 163 16.40 17.78 15.76
CA LEU A 163 16.62 18.70 16.87
C LEU A 163 17.59 18.11 17.93
N THR A 164 17.47 16.81 18.23
CA THR A 164 18.38 16.11 19.15
C THR A 164 19.81 16.04 18.61
N PHE A 165 19.98 15.82 17.30
CA PHE A 165 21.30 15.77 16.66
C PHE A 165 22.05 17.11 16.78
N PHE A 166 21.36 18.24 16.56
CA PHE A 166 21.97 19.57 16.57
C PHE A 166 22.15 20.20 17.97
N ASN A 167 21.54 19.65 19.03
CA ASN A 167 21.68 20.18 20.40
C ASN A 167 23.09 19.97 21.00
N LYS A 168 23.68 21.00 21.67
CA LYS A 168 25.05 21.01 22.22
C LYS A 168 25.29 19.93 23.29
N PRO A 169 26.45 19.25 23.30
CA PRO A 169 26.73 18.17 24.23
C PRO A 169 27.14 18.67 25.63
N THR A 170 26.64 18.04 26.67
CA THR A 170 27.22 18.02 28.01
C THR A 170 27.18 16.58 28.55
N GLY A 171 28.34 15.97 28.78
CA GLY A 171 28.46 14.68 29.50
C GLY A 171 29.23 13.57 28.79
N GLU A 172 29.84 12.71 29.62
CA GLU A 172 30.78 11.64 29.29
C GLU A 172 30.16 10.39 28.63
N LYS A 173 31.05 9.52 28.13
CA LYS A 173 30.78 8.32 27.31
C LYS A 173 30.64 7.08 28.22
N LYS A 174 29.57 6.29 28.09
CA LYS A 174 29.46 4.94 28.70
C LYS A 174 29.34 3.87 27.62
N SER A 175 30.32 2.99 27.53
CA SER A 175 30.46 1.96 26.47
C SER A 175 29.48 0.78 26.60
N GLY A 176 28.92 0.52 27.79
CA GLY A 176 28.01 -0.61 28.04
C GLY A 176 26.63 -0.46 27.38
N PHE A 177 26.12 0.76 27.25
CA PHE A 177 24.78 0.98 26.69
C PHE A 177 24.71 0.75 25.18
N LEU A 178 25.75 1.14 24.44
CA LEU A 178 25.83 0.87 23.00
C LEU A 178 25.65 -0.63 22.73
N LYS A 179 26.24 -1.50 23.56
CA LYS A 179 26.07 -2.94 23.46
C LYS A 179 24.62 -3.39 23.69
N VAL A 180 23.96 -2.85 24.71
CA VAL A 180 22.55 -3.19 25.04
C VAL A 180 21.59 -2.70 23.96
N THR A 181 21.75 -1.46 23.48
CA THR A 181 20.92 -0.93 22.40
C THR A 181 21.14 -1.69 21.10
N SER A 182 22.40 -1.95 20.71
CA SER A 182 22.68 -2.78 19.55
C SER A 182 22.08 -4.18 19.67
N LEU A 183 22.11 -4.79 20.87
CA LEU A 183 21.48 -6.09 21.11
C LEU A 183 19.96 -6.04 20.94
N ILE A 184 19.28 -5.02 21.47
CA ILE A 184 17.82 -4.84 21.30
C ILE A 184 17.47 -4.69 19.81
N LEU A 185 18.24 -3.88 19.07
CA LEU A 185 18.07 -3.71 17.63
C LEU A 185 18.25 -5.03 16.88
N ILE A 186 19.33 -5.77 17.18
CA ILE A 186 19.61 -7.07 16.56
C ILE A 186 18.48 -8.06 16.84
N ILE A 187 18.03 -8.17 18.10
CA ILE A 187 16.93 -9.07 18.48
C ILE A 187 15.66 -8.70 17.73
N MET A 188 15.32 -7.42 17.65
CA MET A 188 14.11 -6.96 16.97
C MET A 188 14.16 -7.24 15.46
N PHE A 189 15.28 -6.93 14.78
CA PHE A 189 15.44 -7.24 13.36
C PHE A 189 15.47 -8.75 13.11
N ALA A 190 16.08 -9.55 13.99
CA ALA A 190 16.06 -11.01 13.92
C ALA A 190 14.65 -11.57 14.11
N SER A 191 13.87 -11.05 15.06
CA SER A 191 12.48 -11.44 15.28
C SER A 191 11.58 -11.09 14.08
N LEU A 192 11.79 -9.92 13.46
CA LEU A 192 11.08 -9.54 12.23
C LEU A 192 11.46 -10.44 11.06
N GLY A 193 12.75 -10.76 10.90
CA GLY A 193 13.21 -11.70 9.88
C GLY A 193 12.67 -13.12 10.10
N ALA A 194 12.63 -13.60 11.34
CA ALA A 194 12.04 -14.88 11.69
C ALA A 194 10.52 -14.89 11.43
N TYR A 195 9.82 -13.79 11.74
CA TYR A 195 8.41 -13.64 11.42
C TYR A 195 8.19 -13.64 9.90
N TYR A 196 8.98 -12.90 9.14
CA TYR A 196 8.93 -12.92 7.68
C TYR A 196 9.12 -14.34 7.11
N LEU A 197 10.13 -15.07 7.58
CA LEU A 197 10.36 -16.47 7.17
C LEU A 197 9.20 -17.40 7.56
N TYR A 198 8.59 -17.17 8.72
CA TYR A 198 7.40 -17.92 9.13
C TYR A 198 6.24 -17.66 8.17
N LEU A 199 6.02 -16.42 7.76
CA LEU A 199 4.99 -16.08 6.78
C LEU A 199 5.30 -16.67 5.41
N ASP A 200 6.55 -16.58 4.94
CA ASP A 200 6.95 -17.12 3.65
C ASP A 200 6.72 -18.64 3.61
N LYS A 201 7.05 -19.33 4.71
CA LYS A 201 6.72 -20.75 4.88
C LYS A 201 5.21 -21.01 4.87
N GLN A 202 4.39 -20.14 5.47
CA GLN A 202 2.94 -20.27 5.37
C GLN A 202 2.43 -20.11 3.93
N LYS A 203 2.94 -19.11 3.20
CA LYS A 203 2.62 -18.91 1.78
C LYS A 203 2.91 -20.18 0.98
N ASP A 204 4.08 -20.78 1.15
CA ASP A 204 4.45 -22.01 0.45
C ASP A 204 3.50 -23.17 0.77
N THR A 205 2.96 -23.26 2.00
CA THR A 205 1.95 -24.28 2.34
C THR A 205 0.57 -24.03 1.71
N MET A 206 0.29 -22.81 1.23
CA MET A 206 -0.97 -22.47 0.55
C MET A 206 -0.91 -22.77 -0.95
N LEU A 207 0.25 -23.12 -1.50
CA LEU A 207 0.41 -23.45 -2.90
C LEU A 207 -0.48 -24.65 -3.25
N ALA A 208 -1.43 -24.44 -4.14
CA ALA A 208 -2.39 -25.45 -4.56
C ALA A 208 -2.00 -26.07 -5.90
N GLU A 209 -1.53 -25.27 -6.86
CA GLU A 209 -1.32 -25.73 -8.23
C GLU A 209 -0.30 -24.85 -8.98
N TYR A 210 0.35 -25.45 -9.98
CA TYR A 210 1.27 -24.79 -10.90
C TYR A 210 0.63 -24.67 -12.29
N PHE A 211 0.89 -23.55 -12.95
CA PHE A 211 0.27 -23.14 -14.22
C PHE A 211 1.34 -22.74 -15.26
N GLY A 212 0.96 -22.81 -16.54
CA GLY A 212 1.79 -22.44 -17.69
C GLY A 212 2.94 -23.40 -18.01
N GLU A 213 3.70 -23.06 -19.07
CA GLU A 213 4.87 -23.83 -19.49
C GLU A 213 5.93 -23.81 -18.38
N ASN A 214 6.42 -25.00 -17.99
CA ASN A 214 7.35 -25.21 -16.87
C ASN A 214 6.83 -24.84 -15.46
N GLY A 215 5.52 -24.58 -15.29
CA GLY A 215 4.95 -24.29 -13.98
C GLY A 215 5.35 -22.92 -13.40
N ILE A 216 5.70 -21.96 -14.26
CA ILE A 216 6.18 -20.62 -13.85
C ILE A 216 5.12 -19.83 -13.05
N TYR A 217 3.85 -20.17 -13.21
CA TYR A 217 2.75 -19.50 -12.50
C TYR A 217 2.23 -20.35 -11.35
N LYS A 218 1.86 -19.72 -10.25
CA LYS A 218 1.43 -20.40 -9.03
C LYS A 218 0.06 -19.95 -8.58
N LEU A 219 -0.79 -20.92 -8.28
CA LEU A 219 -2.09 -20.71 -7.67
C LEU A 219 -2.04 -21.09 -6.19
N TYR A 220 -2.42 -20.16 -5.33
CA TYR A 220 -2.51 -20.34 -3.89
C TYR A 220 -3.97 -20.44 -3.47
N ARG A 221 -4.29 -21.35 -2.55
CA ARG A 221 -5.61 -21.42 -1.90
C ARG A 221 -5.52 -20.73 -0.55
N VAL A 222 -6.06 -19.52 -0.51
CA VAL A 222 -6.12 -18.68 0.70
C VAL A 222 -7.31 -19.15 1.52
N GLN A 223 -7.11 -19.47 2.81
CA GLN A 223 -8.21 -19.92 3.67
C GLN A 223 -9.11 -18.74 4.11
N ALA A 224 -10.39 -19.01 4.31
CA ALA A 224 -11.37 -18.07 4.88
C ALA A 224 -10.84 -17.40 6.15
N GLY A 225 -11.00 -16.07 6.27
CA GLY A 225 -10.58 -15.29 7.43
C GLY A 225 -9.10 -14.91 7.50
N SER A 226 -8.28 -15.29 6.52
CA SER A 226 -6.87 -14.87 6.43
C SER A 226 -6.64 -13.54 5.68
N ALA A 227 -7.66 -13.05 4.96
CA ALA A 227 -7.71 -11.74 4.34
C ALA A 227 -8.99 -11.01 4.81
N SER A 228 -8.89 -9.75 5.22
CA SER A 228 -10.00 -9.01 5.84
C SER A 228 -11.19 -8.68 4.92
N TYR A 229 -11.09 -9.02 3.63
CA TYR A 229 -12.07 -8.64 2.62
C TYR A 229 -12.90 -9.82 2.09
N TYR A 230 -12.59 -11.05 2.49
CA TYR A 230 -13.20 -12.24 1.92
C TYR A 230 -13.54 -13.28 2.98
N ASP A 231 -14.81 -13.69 3.00
CA ASP A 231 -15.36 -14.61 3.99
C ASP A 231 -15.10 -16.09 3.66
N ASP A 232 -14.69 -16.43 2.44
CA ASP A 232 -14.50 -17.80 1.98
C ASP A 232 -13.03 -18.10 1.60
N ALA A 233 -12.72 -19.38 1.36
CA ALA A 233 -11.43 -19.75 0.81
C ALA A 233 -11.40 -19.42 -0.68
N HIS A 234 -10.37 -18.71 -1.13
CA HIS A 234 -10.29 -18.22 -2.50
C HIS A 234 -8.96 -18.53 -3.21
N PRO A 235 -9.00 -18.73 -4.54
CA PRO A 235 -7.78 -18.84 -5.32
C PRO A 235 -7.11 -17.46 -5.50
N TYR A 236 -5.80 -17.41 -5.29
CA TYR A 236 -4.97 -16.23 -5.53
C TYR A 236 -3.83 -16.59 -6.47
N PHE A 237 -3.70 -15.85 -7.56
CA PHE A 237 -2.77 -16.14 -8.65
C PHE A 237 -1.54 -15.24 -8.56
N LEU A 238 -0.33 -15.80 -8.54
CA LEU A 238 0.92 -15.04 -8.59
C LEU A 238 1.46 -14.90 -10.02
N ASP A 239 2.04 -13.72 -10.27
CA ASP A 239 2.45 -13.28 -11.61
C ASP A 239 3.69 -14.02 -12.16
N SER A 240 4.55 -14.59 -11.31
CA SER A 240 5.65 -15.50 -11.67
C SER A 240 6.31 -16.18 -10.45
N ASP A 241 7.23 -17.12 -10.72
CA ASP A 241 8.12 -17.76 -9.75
C ASP A 241 9.08 -16.75 -9.11
N GLY A 242 8.63 -16.11 -8.04
CA GLY A 242 9.38 -15.12 -7.27
C GLY A 242 8.68 -13.78 -7.14
N ASP A 243 7.59 -13.55 -7.90
CA ASP A 243 6.79 -12.35 -7.76
C ASP A 243 5.94 -12.38 -6.49
N THR A 244 5.72 -11.17 -5.98
CA THR A 244 4.88 -10.91 -4.80
C THR A 244 3.57 -10.23 -5.21
N THR A 245 3.42 -10.00 -6.52
CA THR A 245 2.26 -9.44 -7.19
C THR A 245 1.39 -10.53 -7.77
N GLY A 246 0.09 -10.28 -7.71
CA GLY A 246 -0.93 -11.23 -8.09
C GLY A 246 -2.32 -10.66 -7.83
N HIS A 247 -3.35 -11.44 -8.13
CA HIS A 247 -4.72 -11.07 -7.84
C HIS A 247 -5.58 -12.28 -7.50
N HIS A 248 -6.67 -12.00 -6.79
CA HIS A 248 -7.74 -12.95 -6.58
C HIS A 248 -8.36 -13.35 -7.93
N ILE A 249 -8.58 -14.64 -8.13
CA ILE A 249 -9.38 -15.15 -9.25
C ILE A 249 -10.56 -15.94 -8.72
N SER A 250 -11.72 -15.81 -9.36
CA SER A 250 -12.89 -16.61 -9.00
C SER A 250 -12.77 -18.06 -9.46
N GLU A 251 -13.62 -18.94 -8.94
CA GLU A 251 -13.71 -20.33 -9.43
C GLU A 251 -14.11 -20.38 -10.91
N ASP A 252 -14.96 -19.45 -11.36
CA ASP A 252 -15.37 -19.34 -12.77
C ASP A 252 -14.21 -18.85 -13.65
N THR A 253 -13.39 -17.91 -13.17
CA THR A 253 -12.15 -17.50 -13.87
C THR A 253 -11.19 -18.67 -13.98
N TYR A 254 -11.01 -19.45 -12.90
CA TYR A 254 -10.19 -20.64 -12.90
C TYR A 254 -10.66 -21.69 -13.93
N LYS A 255 -11.97 -21.97 -14.01
CA LYS A 255 -12.54 -22.85 -15.03
C LYS A 255 -12.30 -22.35 -16.45
N ALA A 256 -12.32 -21.03 -16.67
CA ALA A 256 -12.02 -20.45 -17.96
C ALA A 256 -10.54 -20.62 -18.35
N ILE A 257 -9.61 -20.47 -17.40
CA ILE A 257 -8.18 -20.76 -17.61
C ILE A 257 -8.01 -22.24 -18.00
N GLN A 258 -8.62 -23.18 -17.29
CA GLN A 258 -8.58 -24.61 -17.62
C GLN A 258 -9.17 -24.91 -19.00
N PHE A 259 -10.27 -24.25 -19.37
CA PHE A 259 -10.84 -24.37 -20.70
C PHE A 259 -9.87 -23.89 -21.78
N LEU A 260 -9.21 -22.73 -21.58
CA LEU A 260 -8.21 -22.21 -22.51
C LEU A 260 -7.01 -23.14 -22.65
N GLN A 261 -6.52 -23.74 -21.56
CA GLN A 261 -5.39 -24.68 -21.59
C GLN A 261 -5.62 -25.83 -22.58
N ASN A 262 -6.86 -26.33 -22.64
CA ASN A 262 -7.25 -27.45 -23.49
C ASN A 262 -7.47 -27.07 -24.97
N LYS A 263 -7.31 -25.80 -25.35
CA LYS A 263 -7.37 -25.37 -26.76
C LYS A 263 -6.01 -25.54 -27.43
N GLU A 264 -5.99 -25.57 -28.76
CA GLU A 264 -4.74 -25.51 -29.52
C GLU A 264 -3.95 -24.23 -29.18
N THR A 265 -2.63 -24.28 -29.32
CA THR A 265 -1.76 -23.13 -29.10
C THR A 265 -2.18 -21.98 -30.01
N GLY A 266 -2.35 -20.79 -29.44
CA GLY A 266 -2.87 -19.64 -30.16
C GLY A 266 -2.69 -18.35 -29.40
N LYS A 267 -2.75 -17.24 -30.13
CA LYS A 267 -2.71 -15.90 -29.55
C LYS A 267 -4.11 -15.49 -29.10
N VAL A 268 -4.19 -14.94 -27.90
CA VAL A 268 -5.46 -14.51 -27.30
C VAL A 268 -5.51 -12.99 -27.23
N LEU A 269 -6.56 -12.41 -27.79
CA LEU A 269 -6.91 -11.01 -27.58
C LEU A 269 -7.60 -10.84 -26.23
N ALA A 270 -6.95 -10.11 -25.34
CA ALA A 270 -7.48 -9.72 -24.05
C ALA A 270 -6.98 -8.31 -23.72
N TRP A 271 -7.66 -7.63 -22.79
CA TRP A 271 -7.07 -6.44 -22.18
C TRP A 271 -5.83 -6.84 -21.35
N TRP A 272 -4.85 -5.95 -21.23
CA TRP A 272 -3.56 -6.29 -20.62
C TRP A 272 -3.69 -6.68 -19.13
N ASP A 273 -4.69 -6.17 -18.40
CA ASP A 273 -5.00 -6.60 -17.02
C ASP A 273 -5.12 -8.15 -16.93
N TYR A 274 -5.60 -8.80 -17.98
CA TYR A 274 -5.88 -10.23 -18.05
C TYR A 274 -4.76 -11.05 -18.71
N GLY A 275 -3.67 -10.40 -19.14
CA GLY A 275 -2.57 -11.07 -19.84
C GLY A 275 -1.94 -12.21 -19.02
N LEU A 276 -2.05 -12.15 -17.70
CA LEU A 276 -1.57 -13.20 -16.78
C LEU A 276 -2.41 -14.46 -16.83
N GLU A 277 -3.74 -14.36 -16.82
CA GLU A 277 -4.64 -15.52 -16.95
C GLU A 277 -4.41 -16.24 -18.28
N ILE A 278 -4.13 -15.48 -19.34
CA ILE A 278 -3.81 -16.02 -20.65
C ILE A 278 -2.49 -16.81 -20.62
N LYS A 279 -1.44 -16.25 -20.02
CA LYS A 279 -0.15 -16.95 -19.89
C LYS A 279 -0.24 -18.16 -18.97
N ALA A 280 -1.03 -18.09 -17.90
CA ALA A 280 -1.37 -19.21 -17.02
C ALA A 280 -1.98 -20.38 -17.80
N ALA A 281 -2.78 -20.06 -18.80
CA ALA A 281 -3.39 -21.03 -19.69
C ALA A 281 -2.42 -21.59 -20.75
N GLY A 282 -1.12 -21.24 -20.70
CA GLY A 282 -0.14 -21.63 -21.71
C GLY A 282 -0.40 -20.98 -23.07
N LYS A 283 -1.05 -19.80 -23.09
CA LYS A 283 -1.36 -19.05 -24.30
C LYS A 283 -0.55 -17.76 -24.38
N GLU A 284 -0.39 -17.25 -25.59
CA GLU A 284 0.30 -15.99 -25.82
C GLU A 284 -0.73 -14.84 -25.88
N PRO A 285 -0.76 -13.90 -24.92
CA PRO A 285 -1.62 -12.73 -25.04
C PRO A 285 -1.09 -11.79 -26.12
N VAL A 286 -1.98 -11.15 -26.88
CA VAL A 286 -1.57 -10.13 -27.86
C VAL A 286 -0.83 -8.99 -27.17
N ILE A 287 -1.33 -8.48 -26.04
CA ILE A 287 -0.61 -7.52 -25.19
C ILE A 287 -0.50 -8.07 -23.77
N SER A 288 0.69 -7.96 -23.18
CA SER A 288 0.93 -8.36 -21.79
C SER A 288 1.01 -7.19 -20.81
N TYR A 289 1.25 -5.99 -21.32
CA TYR A 289 1.49 -4.80 -20.52
C TYR A 289 0.76 -3.60 -21.12
N ALA A 290 0.53 -2.61 -20.29
CA ALA A 290 0.09 -1.30 -20.76
C ALA A 290 1.16 -0.64 -21.64
N SER A 291 0.80 0.46 -22.29
CA SER A 291 1.75 1.33 -22.99
C SER A 291 2.10 2.54 -22.13
N GLU A 292 3.22 3.20 -22.43
CA GLU A 292 3.64 4.38 -21.67
C GLU A 292 2.62 5.53 -21.76
N ALA A 293 1.91 5.63 -22.89
CA ALA A 293 0.89 6.65 -23.11
C ALA A 293 -0.27 6.60 -22.10
N ILE A 294 -0.56 5.43 -21.52
CA ILE A 294 -1.64 5.25 -20.54
C ILE A 294 -1.14 4.95 -19.13
N LYS A 295 0.15 5.18 -18.83
CA LYS A 295 0.73 4.86 -17.50
C LYS A 295 -0.02 5.47 -16.31
N THR A 296 -0.69 6.61 -16.52
CA THR A 296 -1.48 7.29 -15.50
C THR A 296 -2.80 6.60 -15.16
N THR A 297 -3.27 5.68 -16.00
CA THR A 297 -4.51 4.92 -15.76
C THR A 297 -4.26 3.64 -14.99
N ILE A 298 -3.01 3.34 -14.66
CA ILE A 298 -2.64 2.09 -14.00
C ILE A 298 -2.57 2.29 -12.48
N ALA A 299 -3.24 1.41 -11.75
CA ALA A 299 -3.38 1.49 -10.29
C ALA A 299 -2.22 0.83 -9.52
N ARG A 300 -1.26 0.16 -10.19
CA ARG A 300 -0.09 -0.45 -9.52
C ARG A 300 1.10 0.56 -9.46
N PRO A 301 1.99 0.45 -8.46
CA PRO A 301 3.18 1.29 -8.37
C PRO A 301 4.07 1.26 -9.60
N SER A 302 4.62 2.41 -9.97
CA SER A 302 5.39 2.55 -11.21
C SER A 302 6.70 1.76 -11.25
N SER A 303 7.28 1.46 -10.08
CA SER A 303 8.51 0.66 -9.96
C SER A 303 8.29 -0.83 -10.25
N LEU A 304 7.03 -1.27 -10.37
CA LEU A 304 6.70 -2.65 -10.73
C LEU A 304 6.43 -2.80 -12.24
N TYR A 305 6.52 -1.71 -13.03
CA TYR A 305 6.47 -1.77 -14.50
C TYR A 305 7.87 -1.83 -15.08
N ASP A 306 8.43 -3.02 -15.17
CA ASP A 306 9.72 -3.18 -15.85
C ASP A 306 9.57 -3.21 -17.38
N LYS A 307 8.32 -3.27 -17.88
CA LYS A 307 8.02 -3.52 -19.30
C LYS A 307 6.76 -2.75 -19.72
N PHE A 308 6.84 -2.08 -20.87
CA PHE A 308 5.72 -1.50 -21.58
C PHE A 308 5.59 -2.13 -22.97
N GLU A 309 4.37 -2.28 -23.46
CA GLU A 309 4.10 -2.64 -24.85
C GLU A 309 4.21 -1.39 -25.74
N GLN A 310 4.38 -1.61 -27.05
CA GLN A 310 4.39 -0.52 -28.03
C GLN A 310 3.04 0.20 -28.04
N ASN A 311 3.06 1.54 -28.05
CA ASN A 311 1.85 2.38 -28.05
C ASN A 311 0.88 1.99 -29.18
N GLU A 312 1.38 1.76 -30.40
CA GLU A 312 0.55 1.37 -31.55
C GLU A 312 -0.18 0.04 -31.30
N LYS A 313 0.51 -0.94 -30.73
CA LYS A 313 -0.02 -2.27 -30.45
C LYS A 313 -1.14 -2.21 -29.41
N VAL A 314 -0.94 -1.45 -28.34
CA VAL A 314 -1.98 -1.22 -27.33
C VAL A 314 -3.16 -0.45 -27.92
N ALA A 315 -2.91 0.59 -28.72
CA ALA A 315 -3.96 1.35 -29.40
C ALA A 315 -4.79 0.48 -30.35
N ASP A 316 -4.18 -0.48 -31.04
CA ASP A 316 -4.91 -1.43 -31.88
C ASP A 316 -5.78 -2.38 -31.07
N VAL A 317 -5.25 -2.98 -29.99
CA VAL A 317 -6.07 -3.84 -29.11
C VAL A 317 -7.20 -3.01 -28.48
N SER A 318 -6.96 -1.76 -28.09
CA SER A 318 -8.01 -0.87 -27.64
C SER A 318 -9.04 -0.56 -28.74
N ARG A 319 -8.61 -0.38 -29.99
CA ARG A 319 -9.51 -0.18 -31.14
C ARG A 319 -10.35 -1.43 -31.43
N PHE A 320 -9.78 -2.62 -31.27
CA PHE A 320 -10.51 -3.90 -31.38
C PHE A 320 -11.71 -3.93 -30.42
N PHE A 321 -11.51 -3.48 -29.19
CA PHE A 321 -12.56 -3.46 -28.17
C PHE A 321 -13.54 -2.27 -28.32
N THR A 322 -13.07 -1.12 -28.77
CA THR A 322 -13.86 0.13 -28.75
C THR A 322 -14.55 0.47 -30.06
N THR A 323 -14.21 -0.21 -31.17
CA THR A 323 -14.93 -0.08 -32.44
C THR A 323 -16.36 -0.59 -32.31
N ASP A 324 -17.28 -0.07 -33.12
CA ASP A 324 -18.64 -0.59 -33.31
C ASP A 324 -18.73 -1.61 -34.47
N SER A 325 -17.65 -1.74 -35.27
CA SER A 325 -17.58 -2.57 -36.46
C SER A 325 -16.91 -3.92 -36.19
N GLU A 326 -17.66 -4.99 -36.46
CA GLU A 326 -17.15 -6.35 -36.33
C GLU A 326 -16.03 -6.67 -37.33
N GLU A 327 -16.08 -6.08 -38.54
CA GLU A 327 -15.04 -6.20 -39.56
C GLU A 327 -13.72 -5.59 -39.12
N VAL A 328 -13.77 -4.43 -38.45
CA VAL A 328 -12.58 -3.77 -37.91
C VAL A 328 -11.97 -4.64 -36.81
N ALA A 329 -12.80 -5.19 -35.91
CA ALA A 329 -12.36 -6.12 -34.88
C ALA A 329 -11.71 -7.38 -35.49
N LYS A 330 -12.34 -7.99 -36.49
CA LYS A 330 -11.78 -9.13 -37.24
C LYS A 330 -10.43 -8.78 -37.88
N GLY A 331 -10.33 -7.62 -38.53
CA GLY A 331 -9.10 -7.15 -39.16
C GLY A 331 -7.94 -7.02 -38.17
N ILE A 332 -8.21 -6.50 -36.97
CA ILE A 332 -7.20 -6.37 -35.91
C ILE A 332 -6.82 -7.75 -35.34
N ALA A 333 -7.79 -8.63 -35.11
CA ALA A 333 -7.51 -10.02 -34.71
C ALA A 333 -6.60 -10.73 -35.72
N GLY A 334 -6.91 -10.59 -37.02
CA GLY A 334 -6.08 -11.09 -38.10
C GLY A 334 -4.67 -10.48 -38.14
N LYS A 335 -4.54 -9.15 -37.97
CA LYS A 335 -3.23 -8.44 -37.93
C LYS A 335 -2.27 -9.07 -36.91
N TYR A 336 -2.78 -9.49 -35.76
CA TYR A 336 -1.98 -10.06 -34.68
C TYR A 336 -1.98 -11.59 -34.62
N GLY A 337 -2.66 -12.26 -35.55
CA GLY A 337 -2.80 -13.72 -35.58
C GLY A 337 -3.55 -14.27 -34.36
N ALA A 338 -4.45 -13.47 -33.77
CA ALA A 338 -5.24 -13.87 -32.62
C ALA A 338 -6.50 -14.61 -33.07
N ASN A 339 -6.63 -15.86 -32.65
CA ASN A 339 -7.78 -16.72 -32.97
C ASN A 339 -8.79 -16.82 -31.82
N LEU A 340 -8.44 -16.33 -30.64
CA LEU A 340 -9.27 -16.36 -29.45
C LEU A 340 -9.40 -14.95 -28.86
N VAL A 341 -10.55 -14.67 -28.26
CA VAL A 341 -10.83 -13.42 -27.54
C VAL A 341 -11.30 -13.79 -26.14
N TYR A 342 -10.68 -13.21 -25.12
CA TYR A 342 -11.00 -13.46 -23.72
C TYR A 342 -11.60 -12.20 -23.07
N ILE A 343 -12.73 -12.38 -22.41
CA ILE A 343 -13.55 -11.30 -21.86
C ILE A 343 -13.86 -11.61 -20.39
N SER A 344 -13.30 -10.83 -19.46
CA SER A 344 -13.70 -10.85 -18.05
C SER A 344 -14.92 -9.95 -17.85
N ARG A 345 -16.01 -10.52 -17.35
CA ARG A 345 -17.32 -9.85 -17.33
C ARG A 345 -17.42 -8.73 -16.30
N GLU A 346 -16.75 -8.91 -15.17
CA GLU A 346 -16.86 -8.03 -14.00
C GLU A 346 -16.39 -6.61 -14.30
N ARG A 347 -15.24 -6.45 -14.99
CA ARG A 347 -14.61 -5.13 -15.18
C ARG A 347 -14.58 -4.65 -16.63
N MET A 348 -14.97 -5.47 -17.61
CA MET A 348 -14.84 -5.09 -19.03
C MET A 348 -15.52 -3.75 -19.33
N ASN A 349 -16.73 -3.51 -18.84
CA ASN A 349 -17.47 -2.27 -19.11
C ASN A 349 -16.79 -1.03 -18.51
N ASP A 350 -16.11 -1.17 -17.37
CA ASP A 350 -15.36 -0.08 -16.74
C ASP A 350 -14.05 0.22 -17.49
N LEU A 351 -13.45 -0.83 -18.08
CA LEU A 351 -12.21 -0.72 -18.84
C LEU A 351 -12.40 -0.07 -20.21
N ILE A 352 -13.61 -0.06 -20.77
CA ILE A 352 -13.90 0.55 -22.08
C ILE A 352 -13.44 2.01 -22.11
N GLN A 353 -13.66 2.79 -21.05
CA GLN A 353 -13.19 4.17 -20.99
C GLN A 353 -11.67 4.29 -21.09
N VAL A 354 -10.94 3.40 -20.41
CA VAL A 354 -9.48 3.34 -20.45
C VAL A 354 -9.00 2.93 -21.85
N MET A 355 -9.68 1.98 -22.48
CA MET A 355 -9.39 1.57 -23.86
C MET A 355 -9.65 2.73 -24.84
N MET A 356 -10.76 3.45 -24.71
CA MET A 356 -11.02 4.63 -25.54
C MET A 356 -9.94 5.70 -25.34
N PHE A 357 -9.47 5.88 -24.10
CA PHE A 357 -8.36 6.78 -23.79
C PHE A 357 -7.05 6.33 -24.44
N ALA A 358 -6.79 5.02 -24.51
CA ALA A 358 -5.61 4.49 -25.20
C ALA A 358 -5.63 4.70 -26.72
N VAL A 359 -6.81 4.74 -27.35
CA VAL A 359 -6.96 5.01 -28.79
C VAL A 359 -6.73 6.49 -29.10
N ASP A 360 -7.35 7.39 -28.32
CA ASP A 360 -7.27 8.84 -28.51
C ASP A 360 -7.35 9.58 -27.16
N PRO A 361 -6.20 9.77 -26.48
CA PRO A 361 -6.14 10.42 -25.18
C PRO A 361 -6.67 11.86 -25.21
N GLU A 362 -6.44 12.59 -26.29
CA GLU A 362 -6.76 14.00 -26.42
C GLU A 362 -8.26 14.23 -26.61
N SER A 363 -8.92 13.38 -27.41
CA SER A 363 -10.38 13.39 -27.53
C SER A 363 -11.05 13.02 -26.21
N MET A 364 -10.57 11.97 -25.53
CA MET A 364 -11.15 11.51 -24.27
C MET A 364 -11.03 12.53 -23.14
N ARG A 365 -9.93 13.27 -23.04
CA ARG A 365 -9.79 14.38 -22.07
C ARG A 365 -10.82 15.50 -22.27
N LYS A 366 -11.30 15.68 -23.50
CA LYS A 366 -12.30 16.71 -23.86
C LYS A 366 -13.74 16.22 -23.72
N GLN A 367 -13.94 14.92 -23.53
CA GLN A 367 -15.29 14.36 -23.36
C GLN A 367 -15.85 14.72 -22.00
N ASN A 368 -17.03 15.34 -22.03
CA ASN A 368 -17.73 15.80 -20.85
C ASN A 368 -18.92 14.86 -20.58
N ILE A 369 -18.62 13.59 -20.28
CA ILE A 369 -19.63 12.61 -19.87
C ILE A 369 -20.02 12.94 -18.44
N LYS A 370 -21.28 13.33 -18.22
CA LYS A 370 -21.75 13.86 -16.94
C LYS A 370 -22.57 12.85 -16.14
N THR A 371 -23.14 11.85 -16.81
CA THR A 371 -24.01 10.85 -16.18
C THR A 371 -23.62 9.42 -16.55
N LEU A 372 -24.03 8.47 -15.70
CA LEU A 372 -23.86 7.04 -15.94
C LEU A 372 -24.66 6.55 -17.16
N GLU A 373 -25.82 7.16 -17.42
CA GLU A 373 -26.68 6.85 -18.57
C GLU A 373 -26.02 7.25 -19.88
N GLU A 374 -25.44 8.46 -19.96
CA GLU A 374 -24.66 8.92 -21.11
C GLU A 374 -23.47 7.98 -21.40
N TYR A 375 -22.79 7.53 -20.34
CA TYR A 375 -21.71 6.55 -20.47
C TYR A 375 -22.23 5.21 -21.03
N SER A 376 -23.30 4.69 -20.44
CA SER A 376 -23.92 3.41 -20.84
C SER A 376 -24.33 3.41 -22.31
N GLU A 377 -25.04 4.44 -22.78
CA GLU A 377 -25.44 4.56 -24.18
C GLU A 377 -24.24 4.62 -25.14
N LYS A 378 -23.15 5.25 -24.69
CA LYS A 378 -21.93 5.37 -25.51
C LYS A 378 -21.16 4.05 -25.64
N ILE A 379 -21.15 3.21 -24.61
CA ILE A 379 -20.41 1.95 -24.65
C ILE A 379 -21.17 0.81 -25.32
N LYS A 380 -22.52 0.82 -25.29
CA LYS A 380 -23.38 -0.20 -25.91
C LYS A 380 -23.01 -0.60 -27.35
N PRO A 381 -22.70 0.32 -28.28
CA PRO A 381 -22.37 -0.06 -29.65
C PRO A 381 -21.00 -0.74 -29.80
N THR A 382 -20.12 -0.65 -28.79
CA THR A 382 -18.73 -1.15 -28.89
C THR A 382 -18.66 -2.68 -28.91
N MET A 383 -17.62 -3.22 -29.55
CA MET A 383 -17.34 -4.64 -29.56
C MET A 383 -17.11 -5.21 -28.16
N ALA A 384 -16.45 -4.48 -27.26
CA ALA A 384 -16.27 -4.87 -25.86
C ALA A 384 -17.59 -5.12 -25.15
N TYR A 385 -18.56 -4.22 -25.33
CA TYR A 385 -19.90 -4.40 -24.76
C TYR A 385 -20.61 -5.60 -25.37
N LYS A 386 -20.58 -5.76 -26.71
CA LYS A 386 -21.21 -6.91 -27.41
C LYS A 386 -20.62 -8.26 -26.97
N PHE A 387 -19.29 -8.32 -26.87
CA PHE A 387 -18.59 -9.49 -26.36
C PHE A 387 -18.96 -9.77 -24.90
N ASN A 388 -19.00 -8.74 -24.05
CA ASN A 388 -19.33 -8.88 -22.63
C ASN A 388 -20.81 -9.26 -22.38
N SER A 389 -21.71 -8.82 -23.26
CA SER A 389 -23.12 -9.22 -23.22
C SER A 389 -23.36 -10.65 -23.73
N GLY A 390 -22.33 -11.34 -24.24
CA GLY A 390 -22.47 -12.68 -24.79
C GLY A 390 -23.19 -12.70 -26.13
N ALA A 391 -23.15 -11.61 -26.91
CA ALA A 391 -23.85 -11.48 -28.18
C ALA A 391 -23.40 -12.52 -29.21
N GLU A 392 -24.31 -12.90 -30.10
CA GLU A 392 -24.00 -13.68 -31.30
C GLU A 392 -23.39 -12.76 -32.37
N LEU A 393 -22.27 -13.17 -32.93
CA LEU A 393 -21.44 -12.36 -33.82
C LEU A 393 -21.16 -13.11 -35.13
N ASN A 394 -21.02 -12.38 -36.22
CA ASN A 394 -20.89 -12.95 -37.56
C ASN A 394 -19.54 -13.63 -37.79
N TYR A 395 -18.48 -13.16 -37.15
CA TYR A 395 -17.08 -13.56 -37.28
C TYR A 395 -16.49 -14.17 -36.02
N PHE A 396 -17.19 -14.09 -34.89
CA PHE A 396 -16.71 -14.59 -33.61
C PHE A 396 -17.71 -15.57 -33.01
N ASP A 397 -17.34 -16.84 -32.90
CA ASP A 397 -18.13 -17.87 -32.24
C ASP A 397 -17.88 -17.88 -30.75
N LYS A 398 -18.94 -17.79 -29.95
CA LYS A 398 -18.84 -17.95 -28.50
C LYS A 398 -18.63 -19.44 -28.17
N ILE A 399 -17.45 -19.78 -27.67
CA ILE A 399 -17.06 -21.18 -27.41
C ILE A 399 -17.04 -21.54 -25.91
N PHE A 400 -17.12 -20.55 -25.04
CA PHE A 400 -17.23 -20.72 -23.59
C PHE A 400 -17.90 -19.51 -22.97
N GLU A 401 -18.75 -19.76 -21.97
CA GLU A 401 -19.38 -18.73 -21.17
C GLU A 401 -19.65 -19.28 -19.77
N ASN A 402 -19.28 -18.50 -18.76
CA ASN A 402 -19.76 -18.67 -17.40
C ASN A 402 -20.07 -17.30 -16.77
N LYS A 403 -20.21 -17.27 -15.44
CA LYS A 403 -20.57 -16.07 -14.70
C LYS A 403 -19.56 -14.93 -14.85
N ASP A 404 -18.27 -15.25 -14.96
CA ASP A 404 -17.19 -14.25 -14.86
C ASP A 404 -16.40 -14.09 -16.16
N VAL A 405 -16.49 -15.04 -17.09
CA VAL A 405 -15.70 -15.04 -18.33
C VAL A 405 -16.52 -15.49 -19.55
N ILE A 406 -16.27 -14.86 -20.69
CA ILE A 406 -16.72 -15.30 -22.01
C ILE A 406 -15.50 -15.43 -22.93
N ILE A 407 -15.44 -16.51 -23.71
CA ILE A 407 -14.38 -16.73 -24.70
C ILE A 407 -15.00 -16.90 -26.07
N TYR A 408 -14.50 -16.12 -27.02
CA TYR A 408 -14.86 -16.22 -28.43
C TYR A 408 -13.70 -16.78 -29.24
N GLN A 409 -14.04 -17.47 -30.33
CA GLN A 409 -13.12 -17.95 -31.36
C GLN A 409 -13.42 -17.24 -32.67
N LEU A 410 -12.37 -16.78 -33.35
CA LEU A 410 -12.50 -16.24 -34.70
C LEU A 410 -12.85 -17.36 -35.68
N LYS A 411 -13.87 -17.13 -36.52
CA LYS A 411 -14.37 -18.07 -37.54
C LYS A 411 -13.41 -18.25 -38.72
#